data_AF-A0A1F7N0I3-F1
#
_entry.id   AF-A0A1F7N0I3-F1
#
_cell.length_a   1.000
_cell.length_b   1.000
_cell.length_c   1.000
_cell.angle_alpha   90.00
_cell.angle_beta   90.00
_cell.angle_gamma   90.00
#
_symmetry.space_group_name_H-M   'P 1'
#
loop_
_entity.id
_entity.type
_entity.pdbx_description
1 polymer ?
#
loop_
_entity_poly.entity_id
_entity_poly.type
_entity_poly.pdbx_seq_one_letter_code
_entity_poly.pdbx_strand_id
1 'polypeptide(L)' 'MVAAVAALVLSAGAAQAFQCPKLITQGREAAAKMDATDAKVKGALAQLDQAEALHKQAKHADAVKTANEALAALGVAK' A
#
# COMPACT_ATOMS: atom_id res chain seq x y z
N MET A 1 -13.06 35.92 15.39
CA MET A 1 -12.95 34.46 15.61
C MET A 1 -12.85 33.76 14.25
N VAL A 2 -11.68 33.76 13.60
CA VAL A 2 -11.49 33.10 12.30
C VAL A 2 -10.14 32.38 12.31
N ALA A 3 -10.08 31.21 12.94
CA ALA A 3 -8.84 30.42 13.04
C ALA A 3 -9.12 28.94 13.30
N ALA A 4 -10.08 28.32 12.61
CA ALA A 4 -10.45 26.92 12.87
C ALA A 4 -10.70 26.05 11.61
N VAL A 5 -10.25 26.46 10.42
CA VAL A 5 -10.54 25.70 9.18
C VAL A 5 -9.31 25.13 8.47
N ALA A 6 -8.09 25.41 8.94
CA ALA A 6 -6.87 24.93 8.29
C ALA A 6 -6.38 23.54 8.76
N ALA A 7 -6.95 22.98 9.84
CA ALA A 7 -6.43 21.76 10.47
C ALA A 7 -7.01 20.44 9.90
N LEU A 8 -8.05 20.49 9.06
CA LEU A 8 -8.75 19.28 8.59
C LEU A 8 -8.14 18.62 7.36
N VAL A 9 -7.18 19.26 6.69
CA VAL A 9 -6.54 18.69 5.49
C VAL A 9 -5.36 17.75 5.83
N LEU A 10 -4.83 17.82 7.06
CA LEU A 10 -3.70 16.98 7.49
C LEU A 10 -4.12 15.58 7.96
N SER A 11 -5.39 15.36 8.31
CA SER A 11 -5.85 14.09 8.88
C SER A 11 -6.09 12.99 7.84
N ALA A 12 -6.42 13.33 6.59
CA ALA A 12 -6.58 12.36 5.51
C ALA A 12 -5.24 11.75 5.04
N GLY A 13 -4.15 12.54 5.09
CA GLY A 13 -2.82 12.08 4.74
C GLY A 13 -2.21 11.13 5.77
N ALA A 14 -2.39 11.42 7.06
CA ALA A 14 -1.84 10.61 8.15
C ALA A 14 -2.43 9.18 8.15
N ALA A 15 -3.75 9.04 8.02
CA ALA A 15 -4.40 7.73 7.96
C ALA A 15 -3.88 6.89 6.77
N GLN A 16 -3.74 7.51 5.60
CA GLN A 16 -3.24 6.84 4.40
C GLN A 16 -1.75 6.48 4.50
N ALA A 17 -0.95 7.31 5.18
CA ALA A 17 0.46 7.05 5.44
C ALA A 17 0.68 5.82 6.33
N PHE A 18 -0.19 5.56 7.31
CA PHE A 18 -0.16 4.33 8.12
C PHE A 18 -0.74 3.11 7.39
N GLN A 19 -1.64 3.30 6.43
CA GLN A 19 -2.21 2.21 5.64
C GLN A 19 -1.22 1.65 4.61
N CYS A 20 -0.40 2.48 3.97
CA CYS A 20 0.62 2.04 3.01
C CYS A 20 1.53 0.92 3.55
N PRO A 21 2.28 1.11 4.66
CA PRO A 21 3.19 0.08 5.18
C PRO A 21 2.44 -1.17 5.63
N LYS A 22 1.22 -1.03 6.18
CA LYS A 22 0.40 -2.18 6.56
C LYS A 22 0.05 -3.06 5.35
N LEU A 23 -0.45 -2.46 4.27
CA LEU A 23 -0.83 -3.20 3.06
C LEU A 23 0.38 -3.85 2.40
N ILE A 24 1.51 -3.14 2.34
CA ILE A 24 2.76 -3.68 1.79
C ILE A 24 3.22 -4.89 2.59
N THR A 25 3.28 -4.79 3.92
CA THR A 25 3.66 -5.91 4.79
C THR A 25 2.69 -7.08 4.64
N GLN A 26 1.38 -6.84 4.65
CA GLN A 26 0.38 -7.89 4.45
C GLN A 26 0.56 -8.63 3.12
N GLY A 27 0.86 -7.90 2.04
CA GLY A 27 1.14 -8.50 0.73
C GLY A 27 2.41 -9.35 0.74
N ARG A 28 3.48 -8.87 1.38
CA ARG A 28 4.75 -9.62 1.50
C ARG A 28 4.58 -10.88 2.35
N GLU A 29 3.86 -10.79 3.46
CA GLU A 29 3.56 -11.93 4.32
C GLU A 29 2.70 -12.98 3.62
N ALA A 30 1.74 -12.54 2.80
CA ALA A 30 0.95 -13.46 2.00
C ALA A 30 1.80 -14.13 0.92
N ALA A 31 2.58 -13.36 0.15
CA ALA A 31 3.48 -13.88 -0.87
C ALA A 31 4.50 -14.89 -0.29
N ALA A 32 4.99 -14.66 0.93
CA ALA A 32 5.91 -15.58 1.62
C ALA A 32 5.29 -16.95 1.94
N LYS A 33 3.96 -17.06 1.96
CA LYS A 33 3.23 -18.33 2.16
C LYS A 33 2.82 -19.00 0.84
N MET A 34 3.16 -18.40 -0.30
CA MET A 34 2.82 -18.87 -1.64
C MET A 34 4.06 -19.39 -2.37
N ASP A 35 3.86 -19.98 -3.55
CA ASP A 35 4.96 -20.45 -4.39
C ASP A 35 5.73 -19.25 -4.98
N ALA A 36 6.97 -19.06 -4.52
CA ALA A 36 7.85 -17.99 -5.00
C ALA A 36 8.23 -18.11 -6.49
N THR A 37 8.00 -19.27 -7.12
CA THR A 37 8.24 -19.48 -8.55
C THR A 37 7.07 -19.03 -9.42
N ASP A 38 5.87 -18.90 -8.84
CA ASP A 38 4.64 -18.49 -9.51
C ASP A 38 4.77 -17.05 -10.05
N ALA A 39 4.39 -16.88 -11.33
CA ALA A 39 4.48 -15.59 -12.01
C ALA A 39 3.60 -14.51 -11.37
N LYS A 40 2.45 -14.86 -10.79
CA LYS A 40 1.58 -13.93 -10.06
C LYS A 40 2.22 -13.50 -8.75
N VAL A 41 2.86 -14.42 -8.02
CA VAL A 41 3.56 -14.09 -6.77
C VAL A 41 4.72 -13.14 -7.05
N LYS A 42 5.52 -13.40 -8.09
CA LYS A 42 6.58 -12.50 -8.54
C LYS A 42 6.05 -11.13 -8.97
N GLY A 43 4.96 -11.10 -9.73
CA GLY A 43 4.30 -9.86 -10.16
C GLY A 43 3.80 -9.03 -8.97
N ALA A 44 3.15 -9.68 -8.00
CA ALA A 44 2.68 -9.02 -6.79
C ALA A 44 3.83 -8.49 -5.93
N LEU A 45 4.94 -9.24 -5.79
CA LEU A 45 6.13 -8.74 -5.09
C LEU A 45 6.70 -7.48 -5.76
N ALA A 46 6.77 -7.45 -7.10
CA ALA A 46 7.21 -6.26 -7.83
C ALA A 46 6.26 -5.07 -7.63
N GLN A 47 4.94 -5.29 -7.60
CA GLN A 47 3.96 -4.26 -7.27
C GLN A 47 4.12 -3.76 -5.82
N LEU A 48 4.41 -4.63 -4.86
CA LEU A 48 4.67 -4.24 -3.47
C LEU A 48 5.95 -3.40 -3.34
N ASP A 49 7.00 -3.73 -4.10
CA ASP A 49 8.22 -2.92 -4.18
C ASP A 49 7.92 -1.53 -4.78
N GLN A 50 7.09 -1.48 -5.82
CA GLN A 50 6.62 -0.22 -6.40
C GLN A 50 5.78 0.60 -5.41
N ALA A 51 4.88 -0.03 -4.66
CA ALA A 51 4.09 0.63 -3.63
C ALA A 51 4.99 1.21 -2.52
N GLU A 52 6.06 0.51 -2.13
CA GLU A 52 7.04 1.03 -1.18
C GLU A 52 7.81 2.23 -1.74
N ALA A 53 8.19 2.20 -3.02
CA ALA A 53 8.83 3.34 -3.68
C ALA A 53 7.90 4.56 -3.76
N LEU A 54 6.62 4.35 -4.03
CA LEU A 54 5.59 5.41 -4.03
C LEU A 54 5.37 5.98 -2.62
N HIS A 55 5.38 5.12 -1.59
CA HIS A 55 5.31 5.56 -0.20
C HIS A 55 6.50 6.46 0.18
N LYS A 56 7.72 6.08 -0.20
CA LYS A 56 8.94 6.90 0.00
C LYS A 56 8.88 8.25 -0.72
N GLN A 57 8.12 8.34 -1.80
CA GLN A 57 7.86 9.58 -2.55
C GLN A 57 6.68 10.41 -1.99
N ALA A 58 6.12 10.04 -0.83
CA ALA A 58 4.89 10.61 -0.27
C ALA A 58 3.64 10.52 -1.17
N LYS A 59 3.67 9.66 -2.20
CA LYS A 59 2.53 9.39 -3.11
C LYS A 59 1.60 8.34 -2.49
N HIS A 60 1.02 8.65 -1.34
CA HIS A 60 0.30 7.67 -0.53
C HIS A 60 -0.93 7.07 -1.22
N ALA A 61 -1.66 7.86 -2.03
CA ALA A 61 -2.81 7.34 -2.78
C ALA A 61 -2.38 6.28 -3.81
N ASP A 62 -1.31 6.54 -4.56
CA ASP A 62 -0.76 5.61 -5.54
C ASP A 62 -0.19 4.36 -4.85
N ALA A 63 0.54 4.55 -3.74
CA ALA A 63 1.08 3.45 -2.94
C ALA A 63 -0.03 2.51 -2.43
N VAL A 64 -1.13 3.05 -1.88
CA VAL A 64 -2.28 2.26 -1.44
C VAL A 64 -2.93 1.53 -2.61
N LYS A 65 -3.13 2.20 -3.75
CA LYS A 65 -3.71 1.58 -4.94
C LYS A 65 -2.86 0.39 -5.40
N THR A 66 -1.57 0.60 -5.62
CA THR A 66 -0.65 -0.44 -6.08
C THR A 66 -0.53 -1.60 -5.08
N ALA A 67 -0.51 -1.33 -3.77
CA ALA A 67 -0.49 -2.39 -2.76
C ALA A 67 -1.80 -3.22 -2.76
N ASN A 68 -2.96 -2.60 -2.98
CA ASN A 68 -4.23 -3.33 -3.11
C ASN A 68 -4.27 -4.18 -4.38
N GLU A 69 -3.74 -3.70 -5.50
CA GLU A 69 -3.62 -4.49 -6.73
C GLU A 69 -2.75 -5.73 -6.51
N ALA A 70 -1.64 -5.59 -5.78
CA ALA A 70 -0.79 -6.73 -5.41
C ALA A 70 -1.54 -7.73 -4.51
N LEU A 71 -2.27 -7.26 -3.51
CA LEU A 71 -3.10 -8.11 -2.64
C LEU A 71 -4.20 -8.83 -3.41
N ALA A 72 -4.81 -8.18 -4.40
CA ALA A 72 -5.80 -8.81 -5.28
C ALA A 72 -5.15 -9.89 -6.17
N ALA A 73 -3.96 -9.64 -6.72
CA ALA A 73 -3.21 -10.62 -7.50
C ALA A 73 -2.84 -11.86 -6.68
N LEU A 74 -2.55 -11.69 -5.39
CA LEU A 74 -2.29 -12.77 -4.42
C LEU A 74 -3.58 -13.45 -3.91
N GLY A 75 -4.77 -12.94 -4.25
CA GLY A 75 -6.04 -13.47 -3.74
C GLY A 75 -6.29 -13.19 -2.25
N VAL A 76 -5.64 -12.17 -1.70
CA VAL A 76 -5.72 -11.78 -0.28
C VAL A 76 -6.71 -10.63 -0.06
N ALA A 77 -7.11 -9.95 -1.14
CA ALA A 77 -8.14 -8.92 -1.08
C ALA A 77 -9.45 -9.49 -0.52
N LYS A 78 -10.02 -8.80 0.48
CA LYS A 78 -11.33 -9.11 1.08
C LYS A 78 -12.42 -8.25 0.46
#